data_AF-A0A965JRN2-F1
#
_entry.id   AF-A0A965JRN2-F1
#
_cell.length_a   1.000
_cell.length_b   1.000
_cell.length_c   1.000
_cell.angle_alpha   90.00
_cell.angle_beta   90.00
_cell.angle_gamma   90.00
#
_symmetry.space_group_name_H-M   'P 1'
#
loop_
_entity.id
_entity.type
_entity.pdbx_description
1 polymer ?
#
loop_
_entity_poly.entity_id
_entity_poly.type
_entity_poly.pdbx_seq_one_letter_code
_entity_poly.pdbx_strand_id
1 'polypeptide(L)'
;MAAALAPRLPSVHPQADEWFSPWDGAPWDTRPVQGLPAADEVRGYLQETLEQTLDLLAAMPEQQEGDDAPWHVMRWAVLNEDRLCERLAQAAQSLGVEAGETLARLGPPPSRARREPLWMPARRFQVGSPPGGLVPPNERWAFEEHIPEFEIDAQAVSWAAMAEFAEDGGYDDARWWTAPGWDWVQAQERRAPRGVVQWQGGVLREQAQRTVRAPPGQAVAHVTWYEADAWCRWAGRRLPTEVEWEQAACTAASRGFVWADVWEWTLGSARLWPTSNGPTVAGFSCHPPDARAKVLRGASSWTAPRAVHPKSRRFVLPDRDDGFFGFRSCAL
;
A
#
# COMPACT_ATOMS: atom_id res chain seq x y z
N MET A 1 9.92 32.54 -0.25
CA MET A 1 11.27 32.55 0.37
C MET A 1 11.61 31.11 0.70
N ALA A 2 12.58 30.51 0.01
CA ALA A 2 13.08 29.19 0.37
C ALA A 2 13.64 29.28 1.80
N ALA A 3 13.09 28.52 2.73
CA ALA A 3 13.68 28.40 4.06
C ALA A 3 15.12 27.94 3.87
N ALA A 4 16.09 28.70 4.39
CA ALA A 4 17.49 28.28 4.41
C ALA A 4 17.54 26.90 5.08
N LEU A 5 17.88 25.87 4.31
CA LEU A 5 18.09 24.54 4.85
C LEU A 5 19.18 24.67 5.91
N ALA A 6 18.86 24.29 7.15
CA ALA A 6 19.84 24.17 8.20
C ALA A 6 21.03 23.33 7.69
N PRO A 7 22.27 23.66 8.09
CA PRO A 7 23.43 22.89 7.67
C PRO A 7 23.19 21.41 8.01
N ARG A 8 23.24 20.56 6.97
CA ARG A 8 23.12 19.11 7.17
C ARG A 8 24.34 18.66 7.95
N LEU A 9 24.11 18.05 9.11
CA LEU A 9 25.16 17.33 9.80
C LEU A 9 25.60 16.16 8.92
N PRO A 10 26.91 15.84 8.87
CA PRO A 10 27.37 14.67 8.14
C PRO A 10 26.72 13.42 8.72
N SER A 11 26.44 12.44 7.85
CA SER A 11 26.01 11.13 8.32
C SER A 11 27.08 10.49 9.20
N VAL A 12 26.65 9.65 10.14
CA VAL A 12 27.53 8.85 11.02
C VAL A 12 28.55 8.07 10.19
N HIS A 13 28.10 7.52 9.05
CA HIS A 13 28.98 6.88 8.08
C HIS A 13 29.20 7.80 6.87
N PRO A 14 30.46 8.14 6.49
CA PRO A 14 30.74 9.08 5.40
C PRO A 14 30.11 8.72 4.05
N GLN A 15 29.91 7.43 3.77
CA GLN A 15 29.32 6.92 2.53
C GLN A 15 27.83 6.59 2.63
N ALA A 16 27.20 6.71 3.81
CA ALA A 16 25.80 6.29 3.99
C ALA A 16 24.83 7.10 3.11
N ASP A 17 25.10 8.37 2.86
CA ASP A 17 24.28 9.18 1.96
C ASP A 17 24.32 8.62 0.53
N GLU A 18 25.46 8.12 0.05
CA GLU A 18 25.57 7.48 -1.27
C GLU A 18 24.82 6.14 -1.30
N TRP A 19 24.95 5.36 -0.22
CA TRP A 19 24.32 4.03 -0.10
C TRP A 19 22.83 4.04 0.18
N PHE A 20 22.29 5.08 0.81
CA PHE A 20 20.91 5.05 1.33
C PHE A 20 20.08 6.29 0.98
N SER A 21 20.60 7.23 0.19
CA SER A 21 19.81 8.36 -0.29
C SER A 21 18.44 7.92 -0.84
N PRO A 22 17.35 8.64 -0.50
CA PRO A 22 16.00 8.23 -0.88
C PRO A 22 15.89 8.05 -2.38
N TRP A 23 15.38 6.88 -2.73
CA TRP A 23 15.16 6.46 -4.09
C TRP A 23 13.97 7.24 -4.69
N ASP A 24 14.18 7.85 -5.86
CA ASP A 24 13.25 8.77 -6.56
C ASP A 24 12.05 8.07 -7.25
N GLY A 25 11.91 6.76 -7.05
CA GLY A 25 10.78 5.98 -7.55
C GLY A 25 11.06 5.13 -8.78
N ALA A 26 12.32 5.06 -9.25
CA ALA A 26 12.71 4.09 -10.27
C ALA A 26 12.51 2.61 -9.83
N PRO A 27 12.56 1.63 -10.74
CA PRO A 27 12.51 0.21 -10.36
C PRO A 27 13.75 -0.21 -9.54
N TRP A 28 13.60 -0.99 -8.47
CA TRP A 28 14.70 -1.33 -7.54
C TRP A 28 15.89 -2.05 -8.23
N ASP A 29 15.63 -2.73 -9.34
CA ASP A 29 16.56 -3.43 -10.21
C ASP A 29 17.43 -2.49 -11.07
N THR A 30 17.10 -1.20 -11.11
CA THR A 30 17.93 -0.18 -11.78
C THR A 30 19.02 0.41 -10.87
N ARG A 31 19.07 0.01 -9.59
CA ARG A 31 20.08 0.51 -8.65
C ARG A 31 21.43 -0.15 -8.93
N PRO A 32 22.54 0.61 -9.00
CA PRO A 32 23.86 0.02 -8.96
C PRO A 32 24.03 -0.73 -7.63
N VAL A 33 24.16 -2.05 -7.69
CA VAL A 33 24.43 -2.91 -6.53
C VAL A 33 25.93 -2.95 -6.21
N GLN A 34 26.77 -2.39 -7.08
CA GLN A 34 28.21 -2.29 -6.88
C GLN A 34 28.56 -1.26 -5.81
N GLY A 35 29.46 -1.63 -4.89
CA GLY A 35 29.93 -0.73 -3.83
C GLY A 35 28.96 -0.58 -2.65
N LEU A 36 27.95 -1.45 -2.53
CA LEU A 36 27.12 -1.53 -1.33
C LEU A 36 27.92 -2.11 -0.15
N PRO A 37 27.65 -1.64 1.09
CA PRO A 37 28.33 -2.11 2.29
C PRO A 37 28.02 -3.57 2.60
N ALA A 38 28.93 -4.22 3.33
CA ALA A 38 28.68 -5.58 3.82
C ALA A 38 27.55 -5.60 4.86
N ALA A 39 26.88 -6.74 5.03
CA ALA A 39 25.75 -6.84 5.96
C ALA A 39 26.12 -6.49 7.41
N ASP A 40 27.34 -6.83 7.87
CA ASP A 40 27.83 -6.46 9.20
C ASP A 40 28.07 -4.96 9.35
N GLU A 41 28.54 -4.30 8.29
CA GLU A 41 28.75 -2.85 8.26
C GLU A 41 27.40 -2.10 8.33
N VAL A 42 26.39 -2.58 7.60
CA VAL A 42 25.02 -2.06 7.71
C VAL A 42 24.46 -2.24 9.12
N ARG A 43 24.66 -3.41 9.74
CA ARG A 43 24.21 -3.67 11.13
C ARG A 43 24.88 -2.73 12.13
N GLY A 44 26.20 -2.51 11.99
CA GLY A 44 26.94 -1.56 12.83
C GLY A 44 26.41 -0.14 12.69
N TYR A 45 26.23 0.33 11.44
CA TYR A 45 25.65 1.65 11.17
C TYR A 45 24.24 1.83 11.75
N LEU A 46 23.38 0.80 11.62
CA LEU A 46 22.02 0.83 12.18
C LEU A 46 22.04 0.87 13.72
N GLN A 47 22.91 0.10 14.36
CA GLN A 47 23.04 0.10 15.82
C GLN A 47 23.52 1.47 16.33
N GLU A 48 24.57 2.03 15.73
CA GLU A 48 25.11 3.32 16.13
C GLU A 48 24.08 4.45 15.92
N THR A 49 23.37 4.43 14.79
CA THR A 49 22.30 5.41 14.51
C THR A 49 21.15 5.28 15.51
N LEU A 50 20.79 4.06 15.91
CA LEU A 50 19.74 3.82 16.90
C LEU A 50 20.15 4.34 18.28
N GLU A 51 21.36 4.04 18.74
CA GLU A 51 21.89 4.53 20.03
C GLU A 51 21.87 6.06 20.08
N GLN A 52 22.40 6.73 19.05
CA GLN A 52 22.36 8.21 18.96
C GLN A 52 20.93 8.75 18.92
N THR A 53 20.01 8.09 18.21
CA THR A 53 18.60 8.51 18.15
C THR A 53 17.91 8.37 19.50
N LEU A 54 18.22 7.32 20.27
CA LEU A 54 17.70 7.12 21.62
C LEU A 54 18.24 8.16 22.61
N ASP A 55 19.52 8.52 22.50
CA ASP A 55 20.10 9.61 23.31
C ASP A 55 19.45 10.96 22.99
N LEU A 56 19.25 11.25 21.70
CA LEU A 56 18.51 12.45 21.28
C LEU A 56 17.09 12.44 21.84
N LEU A 57 16.38 11.32 21.74
CA LEU A 57 15.02 11.16 22.25
C LEU A 57 14.95 11.36 23.77
N ALA A 58 15.91 10.83 24.52
CA ALA A 58 16.00 10.97 25.98
C ALA A 58 16.30 12.42 26.42
N ALA A 59 17.00 13.18 25.57
CA ALA A 59 17.30 14.59 25.82
C ALA A 59 16.17 15.56 25.38
N MET A 60 15.12 15.07 24.71
CA MET A 60 14.00 15.91 24.29
C MET A 60 13.21 16.44 25.51
N PRO A 61 12.72 17.70 25.46
CA PRO A 61 11.90 18.25 26.53
C PRO A 61 10.61 17.44 26.67
N GLU A 62 10.08 17.34 27.89
CA GLU A 62 8.76 16.76 28.13
C GLU A 62 7.73 17.41 27.20
N GLN A 63 6.81 16.59 26.67
CA GLN A 63 5.81 17.05 25.73
C GLN A 63 4.93 18.13 26.38
N GLN A 64 5.09 19.38 25.93
CA GLN A 64 4.21 20.48 26.34
C GLN A 64 2.90 20.38 25.57
N GLU A 65 1.77 20.63 26.25
CA GLU A 65 0.45 20.67 25.60
C GLU A 65 0.46 21.70 24.47
N GLY A 66 0.27 21.23 23.23
CA GLY A 66 0.09 22.07 22.04
C GLY A 66 1.31 22.22 21.12
N ASP A 67 2.52 21.84 21.53
CA ASP A 67 3.70 21.80 20.63
C ASP A 67 4.26 20.38 20.48
N ASP A 68 3.86 19.74 19.38
CA ASP A 68 4.27 18.38 19.01
C ASP A 68 5.38 18.37 17.95
N ALA A 69 5.82 19.55 17.49
CA ALA A 69 6.79 19.69 16.42
C ALA A 69 8.13 18.96 16.69
N PRO A 70 8.70 18.96 17.92
CA PRO A 70 9.93 18.24 18.20
C PRO A 70 9.79 16.72 18.00
N TRP A 71 8.63 16.15 18.33
CA TRP A 71 8.35 14.71 18.28
C TRP A 71 8.00 14.21 16.88
N HIS A 72 7.63 15.12 15.98
CA HIS A 72 7.16 14.79 14.64
C HIS A 72 8.25 14.06 13.81
N VAL A 73 9.53 14.44 13.93
CA VAL A 73 10.62 13.75 13.22
C VAL A 73 10.78 12.31 13.69
N MET A 74 10.65 12.05 14.99
CA MET A 74 10.76 10.71 15.57
C MET A 74 9.59 9.82 15.12
N ARG A 75 8.38 10.38 15.08
CA ARG A 75 7.22 9.67 14.54
C ARG A 75 7.36 9.36 13.06
N TRP A 76 7.94 10.29 12.28
CA TRP A 76 8.26 10.03 10.87
C TRP A 76 9.28 8.90 10.73
N ALA A 77 10.32 8.86 11.56
CA ALA A 77 11.31 7.78 11.53
C ALA A 77 10.66 6.40 11.74
N VAL A 78 9.82 6.27 12.77
CA VAL A 78 9.07 5.02 13.03
C VAL A 78 8.13 4.66 11.88
N LEU A 79 7.37 5.62 11.35
CA LEU A 79 6.50 5.37 10.19
C LEU A 79 7.30 4.98 8.93
N ASN A 80 8.50 5.54 8.74
CA ASN A 80 9.38 5.17 7.64
C ASN A 80 9.82 3.72 7.76
N GLU A 81 10.27 3.35 8.95
CA GLU A 81 10.76 2.01 9.26
C GLU A 81 9.66 0.97 9.08
N ASP A 82 8.45 1.23 9.60
CA ASP A 82 7.28 0.36 9.39
C ASP A 82 6.99 0.14 7.88
N ARG A 83 7.09 1.19 7.06
CA ARG A 83 6.91 1.10 5.60
C ARG A 83 8.06 0.36 4.92
N LEU A 84 9.30 0.54 5.39
CA LEU A 84 10.48 -0.17 4.89
C LEU A 84 10.37 -1.67 5.18
N CYS A 85 9.92 -2.06 6.37
CA CYS A 85 9.68 -3.46 6.73
C CYS A 85 8.67 -4.12 5.78
N GLU A 86 7.56 -3.45 5.46
CA GLU A 86 6.60 -3.99 4.50
C GLU A 86 7.18 -4.06 3.08
N ARG A 87 7.94 -3.06 2.63
CA ARG A 87 8.64 -3.10 1.34
C ARG A 87 9.70 -4.21 1.28
N LEU A 88 10.39 -4.47 2.38
CA LEU A 88 11.35 -5.57 2.47
C LEU A 88 10.65 -6.92 2.32
N ALA A 89 9.46 -7.08 2.92
CA ALA A 89 8.64 -8.27 2.71
C ALA A 89 8.25 -8.47 1.23
N GLN A 90 7.85 -7.39 0.56
CA GLN A 90 7.51 -7.40 -0.87
C GLN A 90 8.72 -7.75 -1.74
N ALA A 91 9.88 -7.16 -1.44
CA ALA A 91 11.13 -7.42 -2.15
C ALA A 91 11.60 -8.88 -1.94
N ALA A 92 11.57 -9.38 -0.71
CA ALA A 92 11.91 -10.77 -0.39
C ALA A 92 11.04 -11.75 -1.17
N GLN A 93 9.72 -11.49 -1.25
CA GLN A 93 8.81 -12.31 -2.04
C GLN A 93 9.12 -12.24 -3.54
N SER A 94 9.35 -11.04 -4.08
CA SER A 94 9.64 -10.83 -5.50
C SER A 94 10.98 -11.44 -5.93
N LEU A 95 11.96 -11.47 -5.04
CA LEU A 95 13.29 -12.06 -5.27
C LEU A 95 13.35 -13.56 -4.95
N GLY A 96 12.25 -14.13 -4.43
CA GLY A 96 12.23 -15.53 -4.00
C GLY A 96 13.14 -15.83 -2.81
N VAL A 97 13.48 -14.83 -1.99
CA VAL A 97 14.28 -15.03 -0.78
C VAL A 97 13.38 -15.61 0.30
N GLU A 98 13.84 -16.67 0.98
CA GLU A 98 13.10 -17.20 2.13
C GLU A 98 12.93 -16.11 3.18
N ALA A 99 11.68 -15.79 3.45
CA ALA A 99 11.28 -14.96 4.56
C ALA A 99 11.81 -15.58 5.86
N GLY A 100 12.84 -14.98 6.46
CA GLY A 100 13.32 -15.39 7.78
C GLY A 100 12.18 -15.41 8.82
N GLU A 101 12.42 -15.99 10.00
CA GLU A 101 11.40 -16.23 11.03
C GLU A 101 10.49 -15.02 11.32
N THR A 102 11.01 -13.80 11.24
CA THR A 102 10.27 -12.55 11.46
C THR A 102 9.19 -12.30 10.41
N LEU A 103 9.47 -12.58 9.14
CA LEU A 103 8.48 -12.45 8.07
C LEU A 103 7.44 -13.59 8.16
N ALA A 104 7.84 -14.79 8.61
CA ALA A 104 6.91 -15.89 8.84
C ALA A 104 5.85 -15.61 9.93
N ARG A 105 6.11 -14.69 10.87
CA ARG A 105 5.20 -14.36 12.00
C ARG A 105 3.94 -13.59 11.61
N LEU A 106 3.96 -12.81 10.53
CA LEU A 106 2.81 -12.00 10.11
C LEU A 106 1.74 -12.85 9.40
N GLY A 107 2.15 -13.99 8.85
CA GLY A 107 1.27 -14.97 8.23
C GLY A 107 0.59 -14.46 6.95
N PRO A 108 0.14 -15.36 6.07
CA PRO A 108 -0.67 -14.96 4.92
C PRO A 108 -2.06 -14.48 5.41
N PRO A 109 -2.76 -13.61 4.65
CA PRO A 109 -4.10 -13.18 5.01
C PRO A 109 -5.03 -14.39 5.20
N PRO A 110 -5.97 -14.36 6.14
CA PRO A 110 -6.84 -15.49 6.42
C PRO A 110 -7.78 -15.77 5.23
N SER A 111 -8.15 -17.04 5.06
CA SER A 111 -9.24 -17.42 4.16
C SER A 111 -10.58 -17.12 4.84
N ARG A 112 -11.42 -16.32 4.19
CA ARG A 112 -12.73 -15.91 4.74
C ARG A 112 -13.86 -16.53 3.93
N ALA A 113 -14.96 -16.87 4.61
CA ALA A 113 -16.21 -17.18 3.93
C ALA A 113 -16.71 -15.94 3.18
N ARG A 114 -17.43 -16.12 2.06
CA ARG A 114 -18.03 -15.02 1.32
C ARG A 114 -19.06 -14.31 2.20
N ARG A 115 -19.06 -12.97 2.14
CA ARG A 115 -20.03 -12.10 2.81
C ARG A 115 -20.83 -11.34 1.75
N GLU A 116 -22.09 -11.07 2.07
CA GLU A 116 -22.93 -10.25 1.22
C GLU A 116 -22.41 -8.81 1.15
N PRO A 117 -22.56 -8.13 0.00
CA PRO A 117 -22.28 -6.70 -0.10
C PRO A 117 -23.09 -5.86 0.89
N LEU A 118 -22.56 -4.69 1.23
CA LEU A 118 -23.13 -3.77 2.19
C LEU A 118 -23.68 -2.55 1.47
N TRP A 119 -24.98 -2.32 1.62
CA TRP A 119 -25.58 -1.05 1.24
C TRP A 119 -25.14 0.07 2.20
N MET A 120 -24.72 1.20 1.64
CA MET A 120 -24.23 2.37 2.34
C MET A 120 -25.15 3.55 2.01
N PRO A 121 -25.79 4.19 3.02
CA PRO A 121 -26.67 5.33 2.77
C PRO A 121 -25.87 6.55 2.30
N ALA A 122 -26.51 7.36 1.44
CA ALA A 122 -26.02 8.68 1.09
C ALA A 122 -25.84 9.52 2.36
N ARG A 123 -24.69 10.19 2.50
CA ARG A 123 -24.41 11.03 3.67
C ARG A 123 -23.35 12.09 3.38
N ARG A 124 -23.29 13.08 4.27
CA ARG A 124 -22.08 13.88 4.44
C ARG A 124 -21.13 13.13 5.38
N PHE A 125 -19.87 13.04 4.99
CA PHE A 125 -18.85 12.29 5.71
C PHE A 125 -17.56 13.10 5.79
N GLN A 126 -16.89 13.01 6.94
CA GLN A 126 -15.59 13.65 7.14
C GLN A 126 -14.48 12.76 6.59
N VAL A 127 -14.01 13.11 5.39
CA VAL A 127 -12.94 12.42 4.67
C VAL A 127 -11.59 12.98 5.09
N GLY A 128 -10.57 12.13 5.21
CA GLY A 128 -9.22 12.53 5.61
C GLY A 128 -9.05 12.58 7.13
N SER A 129 -7.86 13.01 7.56
CA SER A 129 -7.43 12.98 8.95
C SER A 129 -7.51 14.38 9.58
N PRO A 130 -8.09 14.52 10.79
CA PRO A 130 -8.08 15.79 11.52
C PRO A 130 -6.67 16.12 12.04
N PRO A 131 -6.40 17.38 12.43
CA PRO A 131 -5.22 17.73 13.19
C PRO A 131 -5.00 16.83 14.42
N GLY A 132 -3.77 16.40 14.59
CA GLY A 132 -3.34 15.42 15.60
C GLY A 132 -1.87 15.07 15.34
N GLY A 133 -1.34 14.08 16.05
CA GLY A 133 0.10 13.75 16.09
C GLY A 133 0.83 13.71 14.74
N LEU A 134 1.11 12.52 14.20
CA LEU A 134 1.65 12.41 12.84
C LEU A 134 0.53 12.09 11.86
N VAL A 135 0.28 13.01 10.93
CA VAL A 135 -0.60 12.77 9.78
C VAL A 135 0.22 12.94 8.50
N PRO A 136 0.34 11.96 7.59
CA PRO A 136 1.00 12.14 6.31
C PRO A 136 0.31 13.18 5.40
N PRO A 137 1.03 13.97 4.57
CA PRO A 137 0.44 15.01 3.73
C PRO A 137 -0.71 14.54 2.81
N ASN A 138 -0.62 13.32 2.27
CA ASN A 138 -1.69 12.75 1.46
C ASN A 138 -2.97 12.46 2.25
N GLU A 139 -2.94 12.42 3.57
CA GLU A 139 -4.09 12.15 4.42
C GLU A 139 -4.66 13.43 5.07
N ARG A 140 -3.93 14.55 4.95
CA ARG A 140 -4.32 15.88 5.48
C ARG A 140 -5.22 16.63 4.50
N TRP A 141 -6.10 17.51 4.94
CA TRP A 141 -6.75 17.55 6.26
C TRP A 141 -8.19 17.05 6.10
N ALA A 142 -8.86 16.78 7.22
CA ALA A 142 -10.25 16.38 7.16
C ALA A 142 -11.11 17.44 6.43
N PHE A 143 -12.01 17.00 5.55
CA PHE A 143 -12.99 17.84 4.86
C PHE A 143 -14.31 17.09 4.70
N GLU A 144 -15.40 17.84 4.60
CA GLU A 144 -16.72 17.27 4.39
C GLU A 144 -16.94 16.97 2.90
N GLU A 145 -17.28 15.72 2.59
CA GLU A 145 -17.65 15.27 1.25
C GLU A 145 -19.08 14.72 1.29
N HIS A 146 -19.86 15.00 0.25
CA HIS A 146 -21.17 14.36 0.07
C HIS A 146 -21.00 13.07 -0.73
N ILE A 147 -21.16 11.94 -0.06
CA ILE A 147 -21.04 10.62 -0.68
C ILE A 147 -22.47 10.11 -0.96
N PRO A 148 -22.81 9.77 -2.22
CA PRO A 148 -24.12 9.21 -2.56
C PRO A 148 -24.29 7.82 -1.93
N GLU A 149 -25.47 7.24 -2.09
CA GLU A 149 -25.67 5.84 -1.71
C GLU A 149 -24.93 4.91 -2.68
N PHE A 150 -24.40 3.81 -2.15
CA PHE A 150 -23.69 2.81 -2.93
C PHE A 150 -23.75 1.45 -2.23
N GLU A 151 -23.46 0.39 -2.98
CA GLU A 151 -23.26 -0.94 -2.42
C GLU A 151 -21.81 -1.36 -2.62
N ILE A 152 -21.15 -1.78 -1.55
CA ILE A 152 -19.72 -2.16 -1.54
C ILE A 152 -19.54 -3.56 -0.99
N ASP A 153 -18.61 -4.33 -1.54
CA ASP A 153 -18.28 -5.65 -1.00
C ASP A 153 -17.82 -5.54 0.45
N ALA A 154 -18.31 -6.44 1.30
CA ALA A 154 -17.94 -6.51 2.71
C ALA A 154 -16.47 -6.92 2.92
N GLN A 155 -15.82 -7.52 1.92
CA GLN A 155 -14.43 -7.99 1.96
C GLN A 155 -13.77 -7.84 0.59
N ALA A 156 -12.44 -7.94 0.55
CA ALA A 156 -11.70 -7.94 -0.71
C ALA A 156 -12.08 -9.13 -1.61
N VAL A 157 -11.91 -8.95 -2.93
CA VAL A 157 -12.09 -10.01 -3.93
C VAL A 157 -11.16 -11.16 -3.60
N SER A 158 -11.68 -12.39 -3.66
CA SER A 158 -10.92 -13.58 -3.29
C SER A 158 -10.19 -14.21 -4.47
N TRP A 159 -9.25 -15.11 -4.18
CA TRP A 159 -8.60 -15.93 -5.21
C TRP A 159 -9.58 -16.75 -6.03
N ALA A 160 -10.66 -17.29 -5.43
CA ALA A 160 -11.70 -18.00 -6.17
C ALA A 160 -12.41 -17.09 -7.19
N ALA A 161 -12.80 -15.88 -6.77
CA ALA A 161 -13.46 -14.92 -7.65
C ALA A 161 -12.54 -14.41 -8.77
N MET A 162 -11.23 -14.28 -8.49
CA MET A 162 -10.25 -13.94 -9.53
C MET A 162 -10.01 -15.09 -10.51
N ALA A 163 -10.08 -16.35 -10.03
CA ALA A 163 -9.95 -17.52 -10.88
C ALA A 163 -11.11 -17.61 -11.88
N GLU A 164 -12.35 -17.33 -11.46
CA GLU A 164 -13.51 -17.29 -12.34
C GLU A 164 -13.31 -16.30 -13.50
N PHE A 165 -12.81 -15.10 -13.21
CA PHE A 165 -12.47 -14.11 -14.25
C PHE A 165 -11.41 -14.62 -15.22
N ALA A 166 -10.34 -15.24 -14.69
CA ALA A 166 -9.27 -15.76 -15.54
C ALA A 166 -9.73 -16.93 -16.42
N GLU A 167 -10.54 -17.84 -15.86
CA GLU A 167 -11.07 -19.02 -16.54
C GLU A 167 -12.12 -18.66 -17.60
N ASP A 168 -12.87 -17.57 -17.42
CA ASP A 168 -13.82 -17.04 -18.41
C ASP A 168 -13.15 -16.19 -19.51
N GLY A 169 -11.82 -16.28 -19.65
CA GLY A 169 -11.05 -15.58 -20.69
C GLY A 169 -10.84 -14.09 -20.41
N GLY A 170 -10.91 -13.67 -19.14
CA GLY A 170 -10.75 -12.26 -18.74
C GLY A 170 -9.46 -11.60 -19.21
N TYR A 171 -8.37 -12.37 -19.36
CA TYR A 171 -7.08 -11.89 -19.89
C TYR A 171 -6.98 -11.91 -21.42
N ASP A 172 -7.95 -12.52 -22.10
CA ASP A 172 -7.97 -12.69 -23.56
C ASP A 172 -8.99 -11.78 -24.25
N ASP A 173 -9.82 -11.05 -23.48
CA ASP A 173 -10.91 -10.22 -23.99
C ASP A 173 -10.72 -8.73 -23.69
N ALA A 174 -10.39 -7.96 -24.73
CA ALA A 174 -10.10 -6.53 -24.64
C ALA A 174 -11.26 -5.68 -24.09
N ARG A 175 -12.52 -6.15 -24.16
CA ARG A 175 -13.68 -5.34 -23.75
C ARG A 175 -13.72 -5.05 -22.25
N TRP A 176 -13.01 -5.85 -21.45
CA TRP A 176 -12.92 -5.66 -20.00
C TRP A 176 -11.86 -4.64 -19.59
N TRP A 177 -10.93 -4.32 -20.49
CA TRP A 177 -9.77 -3.50 -20.16
C TRP A 177 -9.96 -2.06 -20.61
N THR A 178 -9.34 -1.13 -19.89
CA THR A 178 -9.08 0.19 -20.46
C THR A 178 -8.02 0.07 -21.55
N ALA A 179 -8.00 1.00 -22.52
CA ALA A 179 -6.97 1.01 -23.57
C ALA A 179 -5.52 0.88 -23.01
N PRO A 180 -5.06 1.71 -22.05
CA PRO A 180 -3.71 1.55 -21.48
C PRO A 180 -3.53 0.23 -20.70
N GLY A 181 -4.60 -0.32 -20.11
CA GLY A 181 -4.54 -1.61 -19.44
C GLY A 181 -4.42 -2.78 -20.43
N TRP A 182 -5.09 -2.69 -21.57
CA TRP A 182 -4.99 -3.68 -22.64
C TRP A 182 -3.60 -3.64 -23.30
N ASP A 183 -3.09 -2.45 -23.59
CA ASP A 183 -1.73 -2.31 -24.12
C ASP A 183 -0.70 -2.92 -23.15
N TRP A 184 -0.88 -2.70 -21.84
CA TRP A 184 -0.03 -3.28 -20.81
C TRP A 184 -0.14 -4.81 -20.74
N VAL A 185 -1.36 -5.37 -20.69
CA VAL A 185 -1.57 -6.83 -20.55
C VAL A 185 -0.98 -7.58 -21.75
N GLN A 186 -1.10 -7.00 -22.95
CA GLN A 186 -0.51 -7.53 -24.18
C GLN A 186 1.02 -7.43 -24.15
N ALA A 187 1.57 -6.27 -23.79
CA ALA A 187 3.02 -6.06 -23.74
C ALA A 187 3.72 -6.94 -22.69
N GLN A 188 3.04 -7.27 -21.59
CA GLN A 188 3.56 -8.17 -20.56
C GLN A 188 3.26 -9.65 -20.83
N GLU A 189 2.55 -9.97 -21.93
CA GLU A 189 2.03 -11.32 -22.23
C GLU A 189 1.30 -11.95 -21.03
N ARG A 190 0.62 -11.11 -20.27
CA ARG A 190 0.08 -11.45 -18.96
C ARG A 190 -1.15 -12.36 -19.11
N ARG A 191 -1.24 -13.41 -18.29
CA ARG A 191 -2.38 -14.36 -18.26
C ARG A 191 -2.92 -14.69 -16.87
N ALA A 192 -2.27 -14.16 -15.83
CA ALA A 192 -2.66 -14.34 -14.44
C ALA A 192 -1.96 -13.28 -13.59
N PRO A 193 -2.45 -12.98 -12.36
CA PRO A 193 -1.72 -12.18 -11.39
C PRO A 193 -0.31 -12.70 -11.12
N ARG A 194 0.57 -11.84 -10.61
CA ARG A 194 1.99 -12.15 -10.43
C ARG A 194 2.17 -13.39 -9.57
N GLY A 195 3.02 -14.28 -10.05
CA GLY A 195 3.39 -15.52 -9.36
C GLY A 195 2.33 -16.61 -9.41
N VAL A 196 1.17 -16.42 -10.04
CA VAL A 196 0.22 -17.52 -10.27
C VAL A 196 0.75 -18.42 -11.37
N VAL A 197 0.87 -19.72 -11.08
CA VAL A 197 1.37 -20.73 -12.03
C VAL A 197 0.26 -21.64 -12.55
N GLN A 198 -0.85 -21.78 -11.81
CA GLN A 198 -1.97 -22.64 -12.21
C GLN A 198 -3.28 -22.16 -11.58
N TRP A 199 -4.36 -22.20 -12.36
CA TRP A 199 -5.74 -21.96 -11.92
C TRP A 199 -6.53 -23.25 -11.66
N GLN A 200 -6.42 -24.22 -12.57
CA GLN A 200 -7.23 -25.45 -12.57
C GLN A 200 -6.99 -26.31 -11.32
N GLY A 201 -8.07 -26.74 -10.66
CA GLY A 201 -8.00 -27.52 -9.41
C GLY A 201 -7.63 -26.70 -8.17
N GLY A 202 -7.51 -25.37 -8.33
CA GLY A 202 -7.20 -24.41 -7.29
C GLY A 202 -5.96 -23.56 -7.65
N VAL A 203 -5.91 -22.35 -7.10
CA VAL A 203 -4.86 -21.39 -7.42
C VAL A 203 -3.53 -21.81 -6.80
N LEU A 204 -2.54 -22.12 -7.64
CA LEU A 204 -1.15 -22.36 -7.23
C LEU A 204 -0.31 -21.12 -7.52
N ARG A 205 0.53 -20.73 -6.55
CA ARG A 205 1.37 -19.55 -6.62
C ARG A 205 2.81 -19.86 -6.22
N GLU A 206 3.76 -19.21 -6.86
CA GLU A 206 5.14 -19.17 -6.41
C GLU A 206 5.30 -18.17 -5.27
N GLN A 207 5.82 -18.66 -4.15
CA GLN A 207 6.14 -17.87 -2.96
C GLN A 207 7.47 -18.36 -2.41
N ALA A 208 8.49 -17.49 -2.42
CA ALA A 208 9.83 -17.80 -1.89
C ALA A 208 10.40 -19.14 -2.43
N GLN A 209 10.38 -19.32 -3.77
CA GLN A 209 10.82 -20.54 -4.47
C GLN A 209 10.02 -21.81 -4.16
N ARG A 210 8.85 -21.69 -3.52
CA ARG A 210 7.94 -22.79 -3.25
C ARG A 210 6.61 -22.57 -3.96
N THR A 211 6.05 -23.64 -4.52
CA THR A 211 4.68 -23.62 -5.04
C THR A 211 3.70 -23.86 -3.90
N VAL A 212 2.88 -22.86 -3.59
CA VAL A 212 1.89 -22.89 -2.51
C VAL A 212 0.49 -22.77 -3.10
N ARG A 213 -0.45 -23.56 -2.56
CA ARG A 213 -1.86 -23.44 -2.91
C ARG A 213 -2.48 -22.28 -2.13
N ALA A 214 -3.01 -21.29 -2.84
CA ALA A 214 -3.75 -20.19 -2.21
C ALA A 214 -5.16 -20.68 -1.79
N PRO A 215 -5.57 -20.45 -0.54
CA PRO A 215 -6.94 -20.74 -0.12
C PRO A 215 -7.96 -19.94 -0.94
N PRO A 216 -9.08 -20.55 -1.38
CA PRO A 216 -10.02 -19.91 -2.30
C PRO A 216 -10.70 -18.65 -1.73
N GLY A 217 -10.92 -18.60 -0.41
CA GLY A 217 -11.53 -17.47 0.28
C GLY A 217 -10.54 -16.41 0.77
N GLN A 218 -9.24 -16.58 0.50
CA GLN A 218 -8.24 -15.56 0.81
C GLN A 218 -8.31 -14.42 -0.21
N ALA A 219 -8.06 -13.19 0.24
CA ALA A 219 -7.99 -12.02 -0.63
C ALA A 219 -6.94 -12.21 -1.74
N VAL A 220 -7.33 -11.84 -2.96
CA VAL A 220 -6.41 -11.77 -4.11
C VAL A 220 -5.32 -10.73 -3.82
N ALA A 221 -4.08 -11.02 -4.21
CA ALA A 221 -2.93 -10.15 -4.02
C ALA A 221 -2.06 -10.13 -5.29
N HIS A 222 -1.19 -9.13 -5.39
CA HIS A 222 -0.29 -8.93 -6.54
C HIS A 222 -1.05 -8.74 -7.85
N VAL A 223 -2.13 -7.97 -7.79
CA VAL A 223 -2.86 -7.49 -8.97
C VAL A 223 -2.56 -6.01 -9.19
N THR A 224 -2.39 -5.66 -10.46
CA THR A 224 -2.34 -4.28 -10.93
C THR A 224 -3.69 -3.58 -10.78
N TRP A 225 -3.68 -2.26 -10.87
CA TRP A 225 -4.93 -1.51 -10.98
C TRP A 225 -5.71 -1.89 -12.24
N TYR A 226 -5.00 -2.19 -13.34
CA TYR A 226 -5.62 -2.62 -14.60
C TYR A 226 -6.35 -3.96 -14.47
N GLU A 227 -5.73 -4.96 -13.84
CA GLU A 227 -6.36 -6.26 -13.56
C GLU A 227 -7.59 -6.10 -12.66
N ALA A 228 -7.49 -5.27 -11.60
CA ALA A 228 -8.60 -5.00 -10.68
C ALA A 228 -9.79 -4.32 -11.38
N ASP A 229 -9.52 -3.31 -12.19
CA ASP A 229 -10.53 -2.58 -12.96
C ASP A 229 -11.16 -3.46 -14.06
N ALA A 230 -10.37 -4.33 -14.71
CA ALA A 230 -10.87 -5.28 -15.70
C ALA A 230 -11.79 -6.35 -15.08
N TRP A 231 -11.40 -6.90 -13.94
CA TRP A 231 -12.25 -7.82 -13.17
C TRP A 231 -13.59 -7.15 -12.83
N CYS A 232 -13.56 -5.89 -12.36
CA CYS A 232 -14.79 -5.17 -12.05
C CYS A 232 -15.69 -5.03 -13.27
N ARG A 233 -15.17 -4.67 -14.45
CA ARG A 233 -15.99 -4.58 -15.67
C ARG A 233 -16.61 -5.92 -16.07
N TRP A 234 -15.83 -6.99 -16.03
CA TRP A 234 -16.31 -8.34 -16.31
C TRP A 234 -17.45 -8.75 -15.36
N ALA A 235 -17.28 -8.46 -14.07
CA ALA A 235 -18.30 -8.75 -13.05
C ALA A 235 -19.53 -7.82 -13.10
N GLY A 236 -19.59 -6.85 -14.02
CA GLY A 236 -20.66 -5.85 -14.07
C GLY A 236 -20.63 -4.91 -12.86
N ARG A 237 -19.44 -4.55 -12.40
CA ARG A 237 -19.15 -3.78 -11.18
C ARG A 237 -18.12 -2.69 -11.45
N ARG A 238 -17.74 -1.95 -10.41
CA ARG A 238 -16.66 -0.94 -10.46
C ARG A 238 -15.79 -1.01 -9.22
N LEU A 239 -14.60 -0.42 -9.28
CA LEU A 239 -13.82 -0.15 -8.08
C LEU A 239 -14.54 0.91 -7.22
N PRO A 240 -14.44 0.84 -5.88
CA PRO A 240 -14.89 1.91 -5.00
C PRO A 240 -14.04 3.16 -5.23
N THR A 241 -14.64 4.34 -5.13
CA THR A 241 -13.86 5.56 -4.94
C THR A 241 -13.18 5.55 -3.57
N GLU A 242 -12.13 6.36 -3.42
CA GLU A 242 -11.40 6.49 -2.15
C GLU A 242 -12.30 6.87 -0.97
N VAL A 243 -13.28 7.73 -1.22
CA VAL A 243 -14.20 8.26 -0.19
C VAL A 243 -15.28 7.25 0.20
N GLU A 244 -15.80 6.50 -0.77
CA GLU A 244 -16.73 5.38 -0.51
C GLU A 244 -16.05 4.30 0.35
N TRP A 245 -14.81 3.94 -0.01
CA TRP A 245 -14.02 2.98 0.75
C TRP A 245 -13.79 3.47 2.19
N GLU A 246 -13.40 4.74 2.36
CA GLU A 246 -13.13 5.31 3.68
C GLU A 246 -14.39 5.37 4.55
N GLN A 247 -15.53 5.77 3.98
CA GLN A 247 -16.82 5.75 4.68
C GLN A 247 -17.15 4.33 5.16
N ALA A 248 -17.03 3.34 4.29
CA ALA A 248 -17.35 1.96 4.62
C ALA A 248 -16.42 1.42 5.73
N ALA A 249 -15.11 1.64 5.60
CA ALA A 249 -14.12 1.24 6.59
C ALA A 249 -14.35 1.88 7.97
N CYS A 250 -14.76 3.16 8.01
CA CYS A 250 -15.02 3.86 9.26
C CYS A 250 -16.37 3.52 9.92
N THR A 251 -17.38 3.07 9.16
CA THR A 251 -18.77 3.04 9.65
C THR A 251 -19.45 1.68 9.57
N ALA A 252 -18.89 0.72 8.84
CA ALA A 252 -19.53 -0.57 8.58
C ALA A 252 -18.81 -1.78 9.21
N ALA A 253 -17.83 -1.57 10.09
CA ALA A 253 -17.11 -2.66 10.77
C ALA A 253 -18.06 -3.59 11.54
N SER A 254 -19.02 -3.04 12.30
CA SER A 254 -20.04 -3.80 13.03
C SER A 254 -21.04 -4.51 12.11
N ARG A 255 -21.15 -4.08 10.85
CA ARG A 255 -21.98 -4.70 9.81
C ARG A 255 -21.21 -5.76 9.00
N GLY A 256 -19.97 -6.03 9.39
CA GLY A 256 -19.14 -7.07 8.77
C GLY A 256 -18.23 -6.58 7.66
N PHE A 257 -17.97 -5.27 7.54
CA PHE A 257 -16.92 -4.76 6.65
C PHE A 257 -15.54 -5.16 7.19
N VAL A 258 -14.78 -5.93 6.42
CA VAL A 258 -13.45 -6.44 6.74
C VAL A 258 -12.45 -5.91 5.73
N TRP A 259 -11.31 -5.44 6.21
CA TRP A 259 -10.20 -4.90 5.42
C TRP A 259 -8.88 -5.20 6.14
N ALA A 260 -7.76 -4.74 5.58
CA ALA A 260 -6.39 -4.96 6.06
C ALA A 260 -5.80 -6.35 5.75
N ASP A 261 -6.44 -7.14 4.89
CA ASP A 261 -5.83 -8.37 4.35
C ASP A 261 -4.80 -8.02 3.26
N VAL A 262 -5.16 -7.07 2.39
CA VAL A 262 -4.36 -6.54 1.27
C VAL A 262 -4.61 -5.04 1.13
N TRP A 263 -3.65 -4.31 0.59
CA TRP A 263 -3.90 -2.93 0.15
C TRP A 263 -4.89 -2.94 -1.01
N GLU A 264 -5.88 -2.05 -0.99
CA GLU A 264 -7.00 -2.18 -1.92
C GLU A 264 -7.01 -1.04 -2.95
N TRP A 265 -6.99 -1.39 -4.23
CA TRP A 265 -7.13 -0.43 -5.32
C TRP A 265 -8.49 0.26 -5.29
N THR A 266 -8.46 1.55 -5.62
CA THR A 266 -9.65 2.39 -5.72
C THR A 266 -9.76 3.04 -7.10
N LEU A 267 -10.96 3.48 -7.43
CA LEU A 267 -11.27 4.23 -8.62
C LEU A 267 -10.71 5.67 -8.51
N GLY A 268 -10.26 6.20 -9.65
CA GLY A 268 -9.78 7.58 -9.77
C GLY A 268 -8.26 7.65 -9.95
N SER A 269 -7.72 8.86 -9.83
CA SER A 269 -6.27 9.12 -9.89
C SER A 269 -5.80 9.74 -8.57
N ALA A 270 -4.54 9.44 -8.23
CA ALA A 270 -3.90 9.92 -7.02
C ALA A 270 -3.81 11.46 -7.02
N ARG A 271 -4.25 12.05 -5.91
CA ARG A 271 -4.20 13.49 -5.66
C ARG A 271 -4.13 13.76 -4.17
N LEU A 272 -3.52 14.86 -3.78
CA LEU A 272 -3.67 15.36 -2.41
C LEU A 272 -5.13 15.75 -2.16
N TRP A 273 -5.57 15.72 -0.91
CA TRP A 273 -6.87 16.30 -0.58
C TRP A 273 -6.85 17.81 -0.79
N PRO A 274 -8.00 18.43 -1.10
CA PRO A 274 -8.08 19.87 -1.38
C PRO A 274 -7.57 20.75 -0.24
N THR A 275 -7.69 20.25 0.99
CA THR A 275 -7.27 20.91 2.23
C THR A 275 -5.82 20.60 2.62
N SER A 276 -5.13 19.72 1.89
CA SER A 276 -3.76 19.33 2.21
C SER A 276 -2.82 20.53 2.13
N ASN A 277 -2.05 20.73 3.20
CA ASN A 277 -1.05 21.79 3.29
C ASN A 277 0.12 21.37 4.21
N GLY A 278 1.17 22.18 4.19
CA GLY A 278 2.33 22.04 5.08
C GLY A 278 3.57 21.45 4.41
N PRO A 279 4.70 21.45 5.14
CA PRO A 279 5.97 20.96 4.63
C PRO A 279 5.92 19.46 4.36
N THR A 280 6.66 19.06 3.33
CA THR A 280 6.77 17.67 2.90
C THR A 280 8.11 17.12 3.39
N VAL A 281 8.12 15.84 3.78
CA VAL A 281 9.35 15.12 4.08
C VAL A 281 9.72 14.35 2.82
N ALA A 282 10.90 14.64 2.26
CA ALA A 282 11.41 13.94 1.08
C ALA A 282 11.54 12.42 1.35
N GLY A 283 11.31 11.59 0.34
CA GLY A 283 11.41 10.12 0.45
C GLY A 283 10.15 9.41 0.94
N PHE A 284 9.13 10.14 1.41
CA PHE A 284 7.80 9.59 1.62
C PHE A 284 6.97 9.80 0.37
N SER A 285 6.42 8.72 -0.22
CA SER A 285 5.48 8.73 -1.37
C SER A 285 4.10 9.34 -0.99
N CYS A 286 4.13 10.49 -0.35
CA CYS A 286 2.98 11.30 0.03
C CYS A 286 2.50 12.19 -1.12
N HIS A 287 3.22 12.20 -2.25
CA HIS A 287 2.83 12.86 -3.49
C HIS A 287 2.70 11.83 -4.60
N PRO A 288 1.75 12.01 -5.54
CA PRO A 288 1.65 11.15 -6.71
C PRO A 288 3.00 11.14 -7.45
N PRO A 289 3.59 9.97 -7.74
CA PRO A 289 4.84 9.89 -8.48
C PRO A 289 4.70 10.43 -9.92
N ASP A 290 3.53 10.26 -10.54
CA ASP A 290 3.14 10.89 -11.79
C ASP A 290 1.61 11.03 -11.88
N ALA A 291 1.12 11.53 -13.02
CA ALA A 291 -0.31 11.74 -13.26
C ALA A 291 -1.14 10.44 -13.45
N ARG A 292 -0.49 9.30 -13.73
CA ARG A 292 -1.14 8.00 -13.91
C ARG A 292 -1.38 7.30 -12.57
N ALA A 293 -0.62 7.69 -11.53
CA ALA A 293 -0.68 7.09 -10.22
C ALA A 293 -2.12 6.95 -9.71
N LYS A 294 -2.35 5.84 -9.02
CA LYS A 294 -3.62 5.40 -8.46
C LYS A 294 -3.50 5.35 -6.94
N VAL A 295 -4.63 5.14 -6.27
CA VAL A 295 -4.67 5.10 -4.81
C VAL A 295 -5.00 3.72 -4.31
N LEU A 296 -4.19 3.27 -3.36
CA LEU A 296 -4.43 2.13 -2.50
C LEU A 296 -4.92 2.62 -1.14
N ARG A 297 -5.93 1.93 -0.60
CA ARG A 297 -6.53 2.19 0.70
C ARG A 297 -6.31 1.04 1.68
N GLY A 298 -6.45 1.36 2.97
CA GLY A 298 -6.41 0.40 4.05
C GLY A 298 -5.00 0.05 4.51
N ALA A 299 -4.68 -1.23 4.47
CA ALA A 299 -3.44 -1.82 4.95
C ALA A 299 -3.31 -3.24 4.35
N SER A 300 -2.18 -3.91 4.53
CA SER A 300 -2.08 -5.36 4.29
C SER A 300 -1.81 -6.11 5.60
N SER A 301 -1.85 -7.45 5.55
CA SER A 301 -1.44 -8.29 6.69
C SER A 301 0.02 -8.08 7.12
N TRP A 302 0.80 -7.39 6.30
CA TRP A 302 2.21 -7.05 6.55
C TRP A 302 2.42 -5.62 7.03
N THR A 303 1.37 -4.80 7.06
CA THR A 303 1.45 -3.45 7.60
C THR A 303 1.53 -3.52 9.13
N ALA A 304 2.50 -2.81 9.71
CA ALA A 304 2.68 -2.75 11.16
C ALA A 304 1.36 -2.33 11.86
N PRO A 305 0.91 -3.02 12.93
CA PRO A 305 -0.40 -2.77 13.54
C PRO A 305 -0.65 -1.31 13.93
N ARG A 306 0.40 -0.58 14.34
CA ARG A 306 0.32 0.84 14.69
C ARG A 306 0.06 1.78 13.51
N ALA A 307 0.33 1.33 12.29
CA ALA A 307 0.11 2.06 11.05
C ALA A 307 -1.20 1.64 10.33
N VAL A 308 -1.95 0.68 10.88
CA VAL A 308 -3.23 0.22 10.31
C VAL A 308 -4.34 1.18 10.74
N HIS A 309 -4.83 2.00 9.82
CA HIS A 309 -5.99 2.87 10.07
C HIS A 309 -6.76 3.16 8.77
N PRO A 310 -8.07 3.42 8.84
CA PRO A 310 -8.92 3.53 7.66
C PRO A 310 -8.69 4.80 6.84
N LYS A 311 -7.87 5.75 7.31
CA LYS A 311 -7.52 6.97 6.57
C LYS A 311 -6.24 6.82 5.74
N SER A 312 -5.55 5.68 5.83
CA SER A 312 -4.23 5.49 5.20
C SER A 312 -4.28 5.51 3.67
N ARG A 313 -3.37 6.24 3.03
CA ARG A 313 -3.26 6.33 1.57
C ARG A 313 -1.85 5.95 1.10
N ARG A 314 -1.80 5.16 0.03
CA ARG A 314 -0.59 4.97 -0.78
C ARG A 314 -0.86 5.34 -2.22
N PHE A 315 0.11 6.01 -2.84
CA PHE A 315 0.10 6.34 -4.26
C PHE A 315 1.06 5.43 -4.99
N VAL A 316 0.54 4.70 -5.98
CA VAL A 316 1.27 3.67 -6.69
C VAL A 316 0.88 3.74 -8.17
N LEU A 317 1.83 3.49 -9.07
CA LEU A 317 1.55 3.43 -10.50
C LEU A 317 0.61 2.26 -10.83
N PRO A 318 -0.30 2.41 -11.81
CA PRO A 318 -1.36 1.44 -12.08
C PRO A 318 -0.86 0.06 -12.52
N ASP A 319 0.34 0.00 -13.09
CA ASP A 319 1.03 -1.20 -13.59
C ASP A 319 1.83 -1.97 -12.54
N ARG A 320 1.88 -1.48 -11.29
CA ARG A 320 2.59 -2.16 -10.20
C ARG A 320 1.74 -3.27 -9.58
N ASP A 321 2.37 -4.41 -9.35
CA ASP A 321 1.79 -5.62 -8.77
C ASP A 321 2.77 -6.34 -7.81
N ASP A 322 3.90 -5.71 -7.49
CA ASP A 322 4.94 -6.27 -6.61
C ASP A 322 4.55 -6.25 -5.13
N GLY A 323 3.65 -5.35 -4.75
CA GLY A 323 3.13 -5.27 -3.38
C GLY A 323 1.97 -6.21 -3.10
N PHE A 324 1.53 -6.23 -1.85
CA PHE A 324 0.32 -6.95 -1.41
C PHE A 324 -0.95 -6.20 -1.84
N PHE A 325 -1.09 -5.98 -3.14
CA PHE A 325 -2.15 -5.19 -3.75
C PHE A 325 -3.28 -6.13 -4.19
N GLY A 326 -4.47 -5.85 -3.69
CA GLY A 326 -5.73 -6.46 -4.09
C GLY A 326 -6.76 -5.36 -4.32
N PHE A 327 -8.03 -5.70 -4.22
CA PHE A 327 -9.12 -4.75 -4.40
C PHE A 327 -10.41 -5.31 -3.82
N ARG A 328 -11.40 -4.43 -3.69
CA ARG A 328 -12.80 -4.78 -3.53
C ARG A 328 -13.61 -4.09 -4.60
N SER A 329 -14.88 -4.45 -4.75
CA SER A 329 -15.74 -3.83 -5.75
C SER A 329 -17.00 -3.18 -5.13
N CYS A 330 -17.58 -2.27 -5.89
CA CYS A 330 -18.90 -1.69 -5.67
C CYS A 330 -19.84 -2.10 -6.81
N ALA A 331 -21.14 -2.10 -6.54
CA ALA A 331 -22.16 -2.11 -7.58
C ALA A 331 -22.03 -0.87 -8.49
N LEU A 332 -22.51 -0.99 -9.73
CA LEU A 332 -22.48 0.08 -10.74
C LEU A 332 -23.36 1.27 -10.34
#